data_AF-A0A4Q1BIL9-F1
#
_entry.id   AF-A0A4Q1BIL9-F1
#
_cell.length_a   1.000
_cell.length_b   1.000
_cell.length_c   1.000
_cell.angle_alpha   90.00
_cell.angle_beta   90.00
_cell.angle_gamma   90.00
#
_symmetry.space_group_name_H-M   'P 1'
#
loop_
_entity.id
_entity.type
_entity.pdbx_description
1 polymer ?
#
loop_
_entity_poly.entity_id
_entity_poly.type
_entity_poly.pdbx_seq_one_letter_code
_entity_poly.pdbx_strand_id
1 'polypeptide(L)'
;MDFSNFNGAEQAHMTKVLEKKQMQDFMKLYSGLMERCFMTCVNDFTSKSLTGNEITCVQNCTDKFLKHSERVGARFSEYNAEQMQQAGP
;
A
#
# COMPACT_ATOMS: atom_id res chain seq x y z
N MET A 1 -1.31 15.94 -6.72
CA MET A 1 -2.46 16.67 -6.15
C MET A 1 -2.08 18.13 -6.14
N ASP A 2 -2.73 18.95 -6.94
CA ASP A 2 -2.45 20.38 -7.04
C ASP A 2 -3.36 21.16 -6.08
N PHE A 3 -2.76 21.95 -5.18
CA PHE A 3 -3.45 22.74 -4.16
C PHE A 3 -3.33 24.24 -4.42
N SER A 4 -2.82 24.64 -5.59
CA SER A 4 -2.62 26.03 -5.99
C SER A 4 -3.91 26.87 -6.00
N ASN A 5 -5.08 26.22 -6.06
CA ASN A 5 -6.39 26.87 -6.06
C ASN A 5 -6.95 27.19 -4.66
N PHE A 6 -6.26 26.81 -3.57
CA PHE A 6 -6.72 27.04 -2.20
C PHE A 6 -6.04 28.24 -1.54
N ASN A 7 -6.70 28.85 -0.55
CA ASN A 7 -6.07 29.90 0.26
C ASN A 7 -5.01 29.30 1.21
N GLY A 8 -4.13 30.14 1.77
CA GLY A 8 -3.01 29.66 2.59
C GLY A 8 -3.41 28.87 3.85
N ALA A 9 -4.58 29.16 4.45
CA ALA A 9 -5.08 28.42 5.59
C ALA A 9 -5.63 27.04 5.18
N GLU A 10 -6.31 26.96 4.04
CA GLU A 10 -6.82 25.73 3.45
C GLU A 10 -5.70 24.80 3.01
N GLN A 11 -4.62 25.35 2.42
CA GLN A 11 -3.46 24.57 2.02
C GLN A 11 -2.79 23.91 3.24
N ALA A 12 -2.61 24.67 4.33
CA ALA A 12 -2.05 24.13 5.58
C ALA A 12 -2.94 23.05 6.22
N HIS A 13 -4.26 23.23 6.18
CA HIS A 13 -5.21 22.21 6.63
C HIS A 13 -5.14 20.95 5.77
N MET A 14 -5.07 21.11 4.44
CA MET A 14 -4.99 20.00 3.50
C MET A 14 -3.72 19.16 3.70
N THR A 15 -2.57 19.79 3.89
CA THR A 15 -1.31 19.07 4.18
C THR A 15 -1.43 18.17 5.40
N LYS A 16 -2.06 18.66 6.49
CA LYS A 16 -2.31 17.84 7.69
C LYS A 16 -3.24 16.65 7.42
N VAL A 17 -4.26 16.85 6.59
CA VAL A 17 -5.17 15.77 6.18
C VAL A 17 -4.42 14.71 5.36
N LEU A 18 -3.52 15.12 4.47
CA LEU A 18 -2.70 14.21 3.67
C LEU A 18 -1.75 13.38 4.51
N GLU A 19 -1.04 14.00 5.45
CA GLU A 19 -0.14 13.29 6.37
C GLU A 19 -0.89 12.25 7.19
N LYS A 20 -2.07 12.63 7.74
CA LYS A 20 -2.93 11.70 8.46
C LYS A 20 -3.38 10.55 7.57
N LYS A 21 -3.79 10.84 6.34
CA LYS A 21 -4.22 9.82 5.37
C LYS A 21 -3.08 8.87 5.01
N GLN A 22 -1.87 9.39 4.78
CA GLN A 22 -0.69 8.58 4.50
C GLN A 22 -0.45 7.55 5.61
N MET A 23 -0.51 7.98 6.88
CA MET A 23 -0.33 7.08 8.01
C MET A 23 -1.46 6.02 8.11
N GLN A 24 -2.72 6.42 7.86
CA GLN A 24 -3.84 5.48 7.83
C GLN A 24 -3.70 4.43 6.71
N ASP A 25 -3.30 4.86 5.52
CA ASP A 25 -3.12 3.97 4.36
C ASP A 25 -1.94 3.03 4.58
N PHE A 26 -0.87 3.49 5.24
CA PHE A 26 0.23 2.64 5.66
C PHE A 26 -0.21 1.55 6.65
N MET A 27 -1.03 1.89 7.66
CA MET A 27 -1.52 0.91 8.62
C MET A 27 -2.45 -0.13 7.98
N LYS A 28 -3.26 0.27 7.00
CA LYS A 28 -4.07 -0.66 6.20
C LYS A 28 -3.20 -1.59 5.37
N LEU A 29 -2.16 -1.06 4.72
CA LEU A 29 -1.19 -1.87 3.98
C LEU A 29 -0.51 -2.89 4.90
N TYR A 30 -0.03 -2.45 6.06
CA TYR A 30 0.65 -3.30 7.02
C TYR A 30 -0.24 -4.43 7.54
N SER A 31 -1.45 -4.09 8.00
CA SER A 31 -2.41 -5.09 8.51
C SER A 31 -2.85 -6.08 7.43
N GLY A 32 -3.16 -5.61 6.23
CA GLY A 32 -3.52 -6.48 5.11
C GLY A 32 -2.37 -7.38 4.64
N LEU A 33 -1.13 -6.89 4.69
CA LEU A 33 0.05 -7.71 4.40
C LEU A 33 0.25 -8.80 5.43
N MET A 34 0.14 -8.46 6.72
CA MET A 34 0.23 -9.40 7.82
C MET A 34 -0.80 -10.52 7.67
N GLU A 35 -2.07 -10.17 7.46
CA GLU A 35 -3.15 -11.15 7.24
C GLU A 35 -2.87 -12.05 6.04
N ARG A 36 -2.50 -11.46 4.89
CA ARG A 36 -2.22 -12.21 3.66
C ARG A 36 -1.09 -13.22 3.85
N CYS A 37 0.04 -12.79 4.40
CA CYS A 37 1.17 -13.69 4.56
C CYS A 37 0.92 -14.74 5.64
N PHE A 38 0.19 -14.40 6.71
CA PHE A 38 -0.25 -15.39 7.68
C PHE A 38 -1.12 -16.47 7.04
N MET A 39 -2.19 -16.10 6.34
CA MET A 39 -3.12 -17.04 5.70
C MET A 39 -2.47 -17.89 4.58
N THR A 40 -1.42 -17.36 3.94
CA THR A 40 -0.74 -18.07 2.85
C THR A 40 0.35 -19.01 3.36
N CYS A 41 1.10 -18.60 4.38
CA CYS A 41 2.35 -19.26 4.77
C CYS A 41 2.25 -20.04 6.08
N VAL A 42 1.41 -19.64 7.03
CA VAL A 42 1.32 -20.29 8.35
C VAL A 42 0.26 -21.37 8.27
N ASN A 43 0.71 -22.62 8.19
CA ASN A 43 -0.15 -23.78 7.96
C ASN A 43 0.13 -24.95 8.90
N ASP A 44 1.20 -24.87 9.70
CA ASP A 44 1.49 -25.83 10.75
C ASP A 44 1.11 -25.26 12.12
N PHE A 45 0.12 -25.87 12.76
CA PHE A 45 -0.39 -25.46 14.07
C PHE A 45 -0.01 -26.43 15.20
N THR A 46 1.04 -27.24 15.01
CA THR A 46 1.55 -28.17 16.02
C THR A 46 2.49 -27.53 17.05
N SER A 47 2.95 -26.30 16.77
CA SER A 47 3.88 -25.54 17.61
C SER A 47 3.41 -24.08 17.79
N LYS A 48 3.93 -23.41 18.82
CA LYS A 48 3.76 -21.96 19.03
C LYS A 48 4.77 -21.12 18.23
N SER A 49 5.78 -21.76 17.65
CA SER A 49 6.86 -21.11 16.90
C SER A 49 6.75 -21.48 15.43
N LEU A 50 7.02 -20.51 14.56
CA LEU A 50 7.08 -20.74 13.11
C LEU A 50 8.21 -21.71 12.76
N THR A 51 7.95 -22.59 11.81
CA THR A 51 8.98 -23.45 11.23
C THR A 51 9.91 -22.65 10.31
N GLY A 52 11.10 -23.19 9.99
CA GLY A 52 12.03 -22.55 9.05
C GLY A 52 11.41 -22.31 7.66
N ASN A 53 10.54 -23.21 7.21
CA ASN A 53 9.84 -23.09 5.94
C ASN A 53 8.80 -21.95 5.97
N GLU A 54 8.03 -21.83 7.06
CA GLU A 54 7.05 -20.76 7.23
C GLU A 54 7.73 -19.38 7.31
N ILE A 55 8.85 -19.28 8.04
CA ILE A 55 9.65 -18.04 8.11
C ILE A 55 10.10 -17.61 6.71
N THR A 56 10.66 -18.56 5.94
CA THR A 56 11.11 -18.29 4.57
C THR A 56 9.96 -17.89 3.66
N CYS A 57 8.79 -18.54 3.80
CA CYS A 57 7.59 -18.19 3.05
C CYS A 57 7.11 -16.77 3.38
N VAL A 58 7.04 -16.39 4.66
CA VAL A 58 6.59 -15.05 5.09
C VAL A 58 7.52 -13.96 4.56
N GLN A 59 8.83 -14.17 4.58
CA GLN A 59 9.81 -13.24 4.00
C GLN A 59 9.58 -13.06 2.50
N ASN A 60 9.47 -14.15 1.75
CA ASN A 60 9.20 -14.12 0.31
C ASN A 60 7.83 -13.49 -0.01
N CYS A 61 6.80 -13.78 0.78
CA CYS A 61 5.46 -13.21 0.65
C CYS A 61 5.50 -11.69 0.82
N THR A 62 6.18 -11.21 1.86
CA THR A 62 6.35 -9.77 2.15
C THR A 62 7.04 -9.07 1.00
N ASP A 63 8.22 -9.54 0.59
CA ASP A 63 9.01 -8.94 -0.48
C ASP A 63 8.25 -8.93 -1.81
N LYS A 64 7.62 -10.06 -2.15
CA LYS A 64 6.86 -10.20 -3.38
C LYS A 64 5.66 -9.27 -3.40
N PHE A 65 4.94 -9.13 -2.29
CA PHE A 65 3.76 -8.27 -2.22
C PHE A 65 4.12 -6.78 -2.30
N LEU A 66 5.20 -6.35 -1.64
CA LEU A 66 5.64 -4.95 -1.73
C LEU A 66 6.08 -4.58 -3.15
N LYS A 67 6.92 -5.41 -3.78
CA LYS A 67 7.34 -5.23 -5.18
C LYS A 67 6.15 -5.26 -6.15
N HIS A 68 5.18 -6.15 -5.89
CA HIS A 68 3.94 -6.20 -6.66
C HIS A 68 3.12 -4.92 -6.50
N SER A 69 2.94 -4.43 -5.28
CA SER A 69 2.17 -3.22 -4.98
C SER A 69 2.80 -1.98 -5.62
N GLU A 70 4.13 -1.86 -5.57
CA GLU A 70 4.88 -0.79 -6.25
C GLU A 70 4.66 -0.84 -7.77
N ARG A 71 4.81 -2.02 -8.38
CA ARG A 71 4.63 -2.18 -9.82
C ARG A 71 3.20 -1.88 -10.27
N VAL A 72 2.20 -2.36 -9.53
CA VAL A 72 0.78 -2.07 -9.80
C VAL A 72 0.52 -0.57 -9.66
N GLY A 73 1.06 0.07 -8.62
CA GLY A 73 0.96 1.52 -8.41
C GLY A 73 1.51 2.32 -9.59
N ALA A 74 2.69 1.95 -10.10
CA ALA A 74 3.28 2.59 -11.27
C ALA A 74 2.39 2.47 -12.52
N ARG A 75 1.91 1.25 -12.82
CA ARG A 75 1.00 1.03 -13.97
C ARG A 75 -0.33 1.76 -13.81
N PHE A 76 -0.87 1.80 -12.60
CA PHE A 76 -2.10 2.52 -12.30
C PHE A 76 -1.95 4.03 -12.53
N SER A 77 -0.81 4.60 -12.11
CA SER A 77 -0.52 6.02 -12.35
C SER A 77 -0.41 6.35 -13.84
N GLU A 78 0.24 5.49 -14.64
CA GLU A 78 0.32 5.64 -16.09
C GLU A 78 -1.06 5.61 -16.72
N TYR A 79 -1.86 4.59 -16.41
CA TYR A 79 -3.21 4.43 -16.94
C TYR A 79 -4.13 5.61 -16.57
N ASN A 80 -4.03 6.11 -15.33
CA ASN A 80 -4.82 7.26 -14.90
C ASN A 80 -4.41 8.56 -15.64
N ALA A 81 -3.12 8.72 -15.95
CA ALA A 81 -2.64 9.86 -16.74
C ALA A 81 -3.12 9.77 -18.20
N GLU A 82 -3.10 8.59 -18.81
CA GLU A 82 -3.64 8.35 -20.15
C GLU A 82 -5.14 8.63 -20.23
N GLN A 83 -5.93 8.17 -19.25
CA GLN A 83 -7.36 8.45 -19.20
C GLN A 83 -7.65 9.95 -19.07
N MET A 84 -6.89 10.68 -18.26
CA MET A 84 -7.03 12.14 -18.14
C MET A 84 -6.72 12.87 -19.45
N GLN A 85 -5.80 12.34 -20.28
CA GLN A 85 -5.48 12.90 -21.60
C GLN A 85 -6.56 12.58 -22.65
N GLN A 86 -7.16 11.38 -22.58
CA GLN A 86 -8.28 11.01 -23.45
C GLN A 86 -9.58 11.71 -23.06
N ALA A 87 -9.68 12.16 -21.80
CA ALA A 87 -10.84 12.86 -21.25
C ALA A 87 -10.84 14.38 -21.49
N GLY A 88 -10.21 14.89 -22.56
CA GLY A 88 -10.21 16.34 -22.83
C GLY A 88 -10.68 16.73 -24.22
N PRO A 89 -11.40 17.87 -24.38
CA PRO A 89 -12.44 18.43 -23.50
C PRO A 89 -13.80 17.72 -23.64
#